data_AF-A0A3C0FYP9-F1
#
_entry.id   AF-A0A3C0FYP9-F1
#
_cell.length_a   1.000
_cell.length_b   1.000
_cell.length_c   1.000
_cell.angle_alpha   90.00
_cell.angle_beta   90.00
_cell.angle_gamma   90.00
#
_symmetry.space_group_name_H-M   'P 1'
#
loop_
_entity.id
_entity.type
_entity.pdbx_description
1 polymer ?
#
loop_
_entity_poly.entity_id
_entity_poly.type
_entity_poly.pdbx_seq_one_letter_code
_entity_poly.pdbx_strand_id
1 'polypeptide(L)' 'EEGMEGLILDLRDNGGGSLKTVVEMAGLFIKDGPIVQVRSKDKGKDVYDDKDE' A
#
# COMPACT_ATOMS: atom_id res chain seq x y z
N GLU A 1 16.03 -27.55 -3.47
CA GLU A 1 15.57 -26.28 -2.88
C GLU A 1 14.06 -26.24 -3.03
N GLU A 2 13.34 -25.98 -1.94
CA GLU A 2 11.90 -25.71 -2.00
C GLU A 2 11.74 -24.18 -2.08
N GLY A 3 11.38 -23.68 -3.27
CA GLY A 3 11.11 -22.27 -3.50
C GLY A 3 9.62 -21.95 -3.30
N MET A 4 9.31 -20.71 -2.95
CA MET A 4 7.92 -20.23 -2.86
C MET A 4 7.36 -19.95 -4.26
N GLU A 5 6.28 -20.64 -4.64
CA GLU A 5 5.63 -20.46 -5.95
C GLU A 5 4.60 -19.30 -5.95
N GLY A 6 4.12 -18.89 -4.79
CA GLY A 6 3.15 -17.80 -4.66
C GLY A 6 2.88 -17.40 -3.22
N LEU A 7 2.22 -16.24 -3.06
CA LEU A 7 1.84 -15.66 -1.77
C LEU A 7 0.37 -15.28 -1.83
N ILE A 8 -0.40 -15.70 -0.81
CA ILE A 8 -1.78 -15.26 -0.61
C ILE A 8 -1.79 -14.31 0.59
N LEU A 9 -2.23 -13.09 0.36
CA LEU A 9 -2.49 -12.12 1.42
C LEU A 9 -3.98 -12.19 1.79
N ASP A 10 -4.30 -12.82 2.91
CA ASP A 10 -5.67 -12.92 3.40
C ASP A 10 -6.05 -11.67 4.21
N LEU A 11 -6.94 -10.87 3.64
CA LEU A 11 -7.46 -9.64 4.27
C LEU A 11 -8.93 -9.78 4.69
N ARG A 12 -9.45 -11.00 4.78
CA ARG A 12 -10.81 -11.22 5.30
C ARG A 12 -10.89 -10.74 6.74
N ASP A 13 -12.01 -10.10 7.08
CA ASP A 13 -12.29 -9.50 8.39
C ASP A 13 -11.29 -8.40 8.83
N ASN A 14 -10.49 -7.85 7.91
CA ASN A 14 -9.60 -6.73 8.19
C ASN A 14 -10.37 -5.40 8.07
N GLY A 15 -10.69 -4.80 9.22
CA GLY A 15 -11.40 -3.51 9.30
C GLY A 15 -10.58 -2.27 8.90
N GLY A 16 -9.33 -2.46 8.49
CA GLY A 16 -8.42 -1.38 8.13
C GLY A 16 -7.55 -0.90 9.29
N GLY A 17 -7.00 0.31 9.16
CA GLY A 17 -6.06 0.86 10.12
C GLY A 17 -5.28 2.05 9.55
N SER A 18 -4.01 2.14 9.90
CA SER A 18 -3.12 3.22 9.47
C SER A 18 -2.89 3.21 7.95
N LEU A 19 -3.23 4.32 7.29
CA LEU A 19 -2.94 4.51 5.86
C LEU A 19 -1.44 4.38 5.58
N LYS A 20 -0.60 4.90 6.48
CA LYS A 20 0.86 4.82 6.36
C LYS A 20 1.34 3.36 6.28
N THR A 21 0.80 2.49 7.14
CA THR A 21 1.17 1.07 7.18
C THR A 21 0.75 0.35 5.90
N VAL A 22 -0.39 0.74 5.31
CA VAL A 22 -0.83 0.19 4.01
C VAL A 22 0.12 0.61 2.89
N VAL A 23 0.57 1.87 2.87
CA VAL A 23 1.52 2.36 1.86
C VAL A 23 2.85 1.60 1.96
N GLU A 24 3.38 1.44 3.18
CA GLU A 24 4.63 0.69 3.42
C GLU A 24 4.51 -0.79 3.02
N MET A 25 3.39 -1.46 3.31
CA MET A 25 3.18 -2.85 2.86
C MET A 25 3.03 -2.98 1.34
N ALA A 26 2.37 -2.03 0.68
CA ALA A 26 2.19 -2.06 -0.76
C ALA A 26 3.53 -1.89 -1.50
N GLY A 27 4.46 -1.10 -0.93
CA GLY A 27 5.82 -0.93 -1.46
C GLY A 27 6.61 -2.23 -1.60
N LEU A 28 6.34 -3.23 -0.74
CA LEU A 28 6.98 -4.56 -0.87
C LEU A 28 6.71 -5.24 -2.21
N PHE A 29 5.68 -4.81 -2.95
CA PHE A 29 5.24 -5.43 -4.20
C PHE A 29 5.19 -4.46 -5.38
N ILE A 30 5.15 -3.15 -5.13
CA ILE A 30 5.03 -2.10 -6.15
C ILE A 30 6.26 -1.20 -6.05
N LYS A 31 7.10 -1.24 -7.09
CA LYS A 31 8.41 -0.57 -7.11
C LYS A 31 8.36 0.94 -7.32
N ASP A 32 7.33 1.43 -8.02
CA ASP A 32 7.27 2.83 -8.45
C ASP A 32 5.82 3.29 -8.64
N GLY A 33 5.60 4.60 -8.39
CA GLY A 33 4.36 5.30 -8.71
C GLY A 33 3.40 5.48 -7.53
N PRO A 34 2.25 6.13 -7.77
CA PRO A 34 1.31 6.47 -6.70
C PRO A 34 0.59 5.24 -6.17
N ILE A 35 0.73 4.99 -4.87
CA ILE A 35 0.02 3.92 -4.16
C ILE A 35 -1.39 4.36 -3.79
N VAL A 36 -1.55 5.60 -3.31
CA VAL A 36 -2.85 6.13 -2.92
C VAL A 36 -2.93 7.64 -3.09
N GLN A 37 -4.09 8.14 -3.50
CA GLN A 37 -4.40 9.57 -3.55
C GLN A 37 -5.56 9.89 -2.62
N VAL A 38 -5.33 10.79 -1.67
CA VAL A 38 -6.34 11.23 -0.71
C VAL A 38 -6.83 12.61 -1.11
N ARG A 39 -8.15 12.79 -1.10
CA ARG A 39 -8.79 14.09 -1.36
C ARG A 39 -9.75 14.43 -0.24
N SER A 40 -9.54 15.58 0.37
CA SER A 40 -10.47 16.15 1.35
C SER A 40 -11.31 17.25 0.70
N LYS A 41 -12.50 17.54 1.26
CA LYS A 41 -13.42 18.55 0.70
C LYS A 41 -12.78 19.95 0.62
N ASP A 42 -11.98 20.29 1.63
CA ASP A 42 -11.43 21.64 1.82
C ASP A 42 -9.93 21.74 1.52
N LYS A 43 -9.31 20.66 1.02
CA LYS A 43 -7.88 20.63 0.68
C LYS A 43 -7.67 20.08 -0.72
N GLY A 44 -6.46 20.34 -1.25
CA GLY A 44 -5.99 19.71 -2.47
C GLY A 44 -5.87 18.19 -2.36
N LYS A 45 -5.38 17.57 -3.43
CA LYS A 45 -5.06 16.14 -3.43
C LYS A 45 -3.70 15.92 -2.77
N ASP A 46 -3.63 14.95 -1.86
CA ASP A 46 -2.38 14.43 -1.31
C ASP A 46 -2.09 13.09 -1.99
N VAL A 47 -0.90 12.96 -2.59
CA VAL A 47 -0.47 11.74 -3.27
C VAL A 47 0.59 11.07 -2.40
N TYR A 48 0.39 9.79 -2.12
CA TYR A 48 1.35 8.95 -1.42
C TYR A 48 1.93 7.98 -2.46
N ASP A 49 3.14 8.30 -2.88
CA ASP A 49 3.93 7.43 -3.73
C ASP A 49 4.66 6.38 -2.88
N ASP A 50 5.09 5.32 -3.55
CA ASP A 50 6.01 4.39 -2.95
C ASP A 50 7.33 5.11 -2.57
N LYS A 51 7.91 4.69 -1.44
CA LYS A 51 9.13 5.26 -0.89
C LYS A 51 10.22 4.21 -0.79
N ASP A 52 10.41 3.45 -1.86
CA ASP A 52 11.66 2.72 -2.02
C ASP A 52 12.83 3.74 -2.05
N GLU A 53 13.82 3.53 -1.17
CA GLU A 53 15.15 4.16 -1.25
C GLU A 53 16.03 3.48 -2.30
#